data_AF-A0A7W0W8D9-F1
#
_entry.id   AF-A0A7W0W8D9-F1
#
_cell.length_a   1.000
_cell.length_b   1.000
_cell.length_c   1.000
_cell.angle_alpha   90.00
_cell.angle_beta   90.00
_cell.angle_gamma   90.00
#
_symmetry.space_group_name_H-M   'P 1'
#
loop_
_entity.id
_entity.type
_entity.pdbx_description
1 polymer ?
#
loop_
_entity_poly.entity_id
_entity_poly.type
_entity_poly.pdbx_seq_one_letter_code
_entity_poly.pdbx_strand_id
1 'polypeptide(L)'
;MNHWFNWPDDIDPPTKFEDICGFFLPLLGLLFDPIVFHVRLDFFLGADYTGLFEAYRVGGYLALGGSLLVYAIIMLRPPHVPGLRTLAAGMLWGCALIAYGFGLALGPFSLVGILFVGLGLLGIIPFLAGVAYHRVGLRLMRGGLPRWYRRWQFWLGLLLMLVGPLGAQLETTRRLDTATQQLIAGQPSERGAAITALRSAFWCSLACYDPLVWAYAREVDATHKLDLASAYQEITGQSIDIRLAQISSS
;
A
#
# COMPACT_ATOMS: atom_id res chain seq x y z
N MET A 1 -0.21 19.92 28.77
CA MET A 1 0.31 18.97 27.76
C MET A 1 0.01 19.58 26.39
N ASN A 2 0.92 20.19 25.61
CA ASN A 2 2.38 20.08 25.54
C ASN A 2 2.97 21.36 24.89
N HIS A 3 3.84 22.09 25.60
CA HIS A 3 4.69 23.16 25.04
C HIS A 3 5.96 22.62 24.35
N TRP A 4 5.99 21.33 23.98
CA TRP A 4 7.23 20.66 23.58
C TRP A 4 7.61 20.86 22.10
N PHE A 5 6.72 21.43 21.28
CA PHE A 5 7.00 21.73 19.87
C PHE A 5 6.74 23.20 19.59
N ASN A 6 7.79 23.92 19.20
CA ASN A 6 7.71 25.31 18.75
C ASN A 6 7.06 25.32 17.36
N TRP A 7 5.72 25.40 17.34
CA TRP A 7 4.98 25.70 16.11
C TRP A 7 5.24 27.17 15.73
N PRO A 8 5.38 27.48 14.43
CA PRO A 8 5.40 28.86 13.98
C PRO A 8 4.17 29.62 14.50
N ASP A 9 4.35 30.86 14.97
CA ASP A 9 3.26 31.66 15.57
C ASP A 9 2.10 31.91 14.60
N ASP A 10 2.31 31.74 13.29
CA ASP A 10 1.32 31.89 12.24
C ASP A 10 0.54 30.59 11.91
N ILE A 11 0.79 29.48 12.61
CA ILE A 11 0.14 28.19 12.39
C ILE A 11 -0.40 27.60 13.68
N ASP A 12 -1.72 27.38 13.70
CA ASP A 12 -2.37 26.64 14.78
C ASP A 12 -1.86 25.19 14.84
N PRO A 13 -1.43 24.67 15.99
CA PRO A 13 -0.99 23.29 16.12
C PRO A 13 -2.14 22.30 15.84
N PRO A 14 -1.86 21.05 15.43
CA PRO A 14 -2.85 20.01 15.28
C PRO A 14 -3.73 19.86 16.52
N THR A 15 -5.02 19.68 16.27
CA THR A 15 -6.01 19.35 17.29
C THR A 15 -5.87 17.88 17.67
N LYS A 16 -6.34 17.50 18.86
CA LYS A 16 -6.36 16.09 19.29
C LYS A 16 -7.05 15.16 18.28
N PHE A 17 -8.10 15.66 17.62
CA PHE A 17 -8.79 14.91 16.57
C PHE A 17 -7.86 14.55 15.42
N GLU A 18 -7.04 15.50 14.97
CA GLU A 18 -6.12 15.29 13.84
C GLU A 18 -4.98 14.36 14.23
N ASP A 19 -4.46 14.44 15.47
CA ASP A 19 -3.43 13.50 15.93
C ASP A 19 -3.97 12.07 16.01
N ILE A 20 -5.16 11.90 16.59
CA ILE A 20 -5.80 10.59 16.68
C ILE A 20 -6.09 10.04 15.29
N CYS A 21 -6.75 10.83 14.42
CA CYS A 21 -7.22 10.34 13.13
C CYS A 21 -6.12 10.30 12.06
N GLY A 22 -5.14 11.20 12.11
CA GLY A 22 -4.05 11.31 11.14
C GLY A 22 -2.86 10.42 11.45
N PHE A 23 -2.64 10.05 12.71
CA PHE A 23 -1.49 9.22 13.10
C PHE A 23 -1.89 7.92 13.79
N PHE A 24 -2.60 8.00 14.92
CA PHE A 24 -2.85 6.81 15.75
C PHE A 24 -3.81 5.82 15.09
N LEU A 25 -4.91 6.27 14.49
CA LEU A 25 -5.86 5.37 13.83
C LEU A 25 -5.24 4.68 12.60
N PRO A 26 -4.53 5.36 11.68
CA PRO A 26 -3.85 4.68 10.57
C PRO A 26 -2.78 3.71 11.05
N LEU A 27 -2.07 4.02 12.15
CA LEU A 27 -1.13 3.09 12.78
C LEU A 27 -1.84 1.84 13.32
N LEU A 28 -2.99 2.00 13.99
CA LEU A 28 -3.82 0.86 14.40
C LEU A 28 -4.33 0.08 13.18
N GLY A 29 -4.75 0.77 12.12
CA GLY A 29 -5.13 0.16 10.85
C GLY A 29 -4.01 -0.71 10.28
N LEU A 30 -2.76 -0.24 10.30
CA LEU A 30 -1.59 -0.99 9.89
C LEU A 30 -1.33 -2.21 10.80
N LEU A 31 -1.54 -2.09 12.11
CA LEU A 31 -1.35 -3.20 13.05
C LEU A 31 -2.40 -4.31 12.87
N PHE A 32 -3.63 -3.93 12.56
CA PHE A 32 -4.74 -4.85 12.29
C PHE A 32 -4.85 -5.26 10.81
N ASP A 33 -3.97 -4.74 9.96
CA ASP A 33 -3.91 -5.00 8.53
C ASP A 33 -3.86 -6.51 8.20
N PRO A 34 -3.06 -7.36 8.90
CA PRO A 34 -3.09 -8.80 8.64
C PRO A 34 -4.49 -9.40 8.83
N ILE A 35 -5.28 -8.89 9.77
CA ILE A 35 -6.67 -9.33 9.96
C ILE A 35 -7.53 -8.84 8.80
N VAL A 36 -7.42 -7.58 8.40
CA VAL A 36 -8.24 -7.01 7.32
C VAL A 36 -7.93 -7.66 5.95
N PHE A 37 -6.67 -7.96 5.67
CA PHE A 37 -6.23 -8.46 4.37
C PHE A 37 -6.11 -9.98 4.27
N HIS A 38 -6.05 -10.72 5.39
CA HIS A 38 -6.02 -12.18 5.37
C HIS A 38 -7.33 -12.82 5.84
N VAL A 39 -8.29 -12.05 6.37
CA VAL A 39 -9.65 -12.58 6.59
C VAL A 39 -10.24 -12.88 5.22
N ARG A 40 -10.28 -14.17 4.92
CA ARG A 40 -10.92 -14.71 3.74
C ARG A 40 -12.40 -14.32 3.75
N LEU A 41 -12.82 -13.55 2.75
CA LEU A 41 -14.23 -13.20 2.55
C LEU A 41 -15.07 -14.42 2.15
N ASP A 42 -14.47 -15.60 1.99
CA ASP A 42 -15.13 -16.89 1.74
C ASP A 42 -16.31 -17.09 2.70
N PHE A 43 -16.17 -16.67 3.97
CA PHE A 43 -17.25 -16.79 4.96
C PHE A 43 -18.50 -15.97 4.60
N PHE A 44 -18.34 -14.83 3.92
CA PHE A 44 -19.44 -13.91 3.62
C PHE A 44 -19.96 -14.01 2.18
N LEU A 45 -19.08 -14.26 1.21
CA LEU A 45 -19.41 -14.24 -0.22
C LEU A 45 -19.28 -15.61 -0.91
N GLY A 46 -18.77 -16.63 -0.21
CA GLY A 46 -18.68 -17.99 -0.74
C GLY A 46 -17.78 -18.15 -1.96
N ALA A 47 -16.88 -17.20 -2.19
CA ALA A 47 -15.97 -17.19 -3.31
C ALA A 47 -14.55 -16.91 -2.82
N ASP A 48 -13.58 -17.66 -3.36
CA ASP A 48 -12.14 -17.50 -3.15
C ASP A 48 -11.64 -16.18 -3.76
N TYR A 49 -12.10 -15.06 -3.19
CA TYR A 49 -11.57 -13.76 -3.54
C TYR A 49 -10.21 -13.60 -2.88
N THR A 50 -9.15 -13.71 -3.69
CA THR A 50 -7.86 -13.11 -3.39
C THR A 50 -8.11 -11.64 -2.98
N GLY A 51 -7.47 -11.19 -1.90
CA GLY A 51 -7.88 -9.98 -1.19
C GLY A 51 -8.01 -8.79 -2.15
N LEU A 52 -9.05 -7.96 -2.01
CA LEU A 52 -9.39 -6.90 -2.97
C LEU A 52 -8.21 -5.99 -3.36
N PHE A 53 -7.25 -5.80 -2.46
CA PHE A 53 -6.05 -4.99 -2.70
C PHE A 53 -4.74 -5.78 -2.66
N GLU A 54 -4.79 -7.10 -2.77
CA GLU A 54 -3.59 -7.95 -2.79
C GLU A 54 -2.65 -7.55 -3.94
N ALA A 55 -3.22 -7.26 -5.12
CA ALA A 55 -2.48 -6.73 -6.27
C ALA A 55 -1.84 -5.35 -6.02
N TYR A 56 -2.36 -4.57 -5.05
CA TYR A 56 -1.93 -3.20 -4.76
C TYR A 56 -1.20 -3.08 -3.41
N ARG A 57 -0.76 -4.20 -2.82
CA ARG A 57 -0.19 -4.25 -1.48
C ARG A 57 1.03 -3.34 -1.30
N VAL A 58 1.95 -3.32 -2.26
CA VAL A 58 3.17 -2.48 -2.21
C VAL A 58 2.79 -1.00 -2.23
N GLY A 59 1.97 -0.61 -3.19
CA GLY A 59 1.49 0.77 -3.32
C GLY A 59 0.70 1.22 -2.09
N GLY A 60 -0.17 0.35 -1.55
CA GLY A 60 -0.95 0.61 -0.35
C GLY A 60 -0.07 0.87 0.88
N TYR A 61 0.87 -0.03 1.17
CA TYR A 61 1.78 0.13 2.32
C TYR A 61 2.73 1.33 2.16
N LEU A 62 3.22 1.61 0.95
CA LEU A 62 4.05 2.79 0.70
C LEU A 62 3.26 4.08 0.88
N ALA A 63 2.01 4.12 0.41
CA ALA A 63 1.15 5.28 0.62
C ALA A 63 0.83 5.48 2.10
N LEU A 64 0.51 4.40 2.84
CA LEU A 64 0.21 4.45 4.26
C LEU A 64 1.44 4.85 5.09
N GLY A 65 2.57 4.18 4.88
CA GLY A 65 3.85 4.48 5.53
C GLY A 65 4.34 5.88 5.21
N GLY A 66 4.24 6.31 3.95
CA GLY A 66 4.55 7.67 3.53
C GLY A 66 3.65 8.71 4.21
N SER A 67 2.35 8.43 4.34
CA SER A 67 1.41 9.32 5.02
C SER A 67 1.76 9.48 6.50
N LEU A 68 2.01 8.37 7.20
CA LEU A 68 2.44 8.37 8.60
C LEU A 68 3.77 9.11 8.79
N LEU A 69 4.73 8.90 7.89
CA LEU A 69 6.04 9.56 7.94
C LEU A 69 5.91 11.07 7.76
N VAL A 70 5.18 11.53 6.73
CA VAL A 70 4.95 12.95 6.47
C VAL A 70 4.25 13.60 7.68
N TYR A 71 3.20 12.96 8.20
CA TYR A 71 2.47 13.46 9.35
C TYR A 71 3.36 13.54 10.61
N ALA A 72 4.15 12.49 10.88
CA ALA A 72 5.08 12.47 12.00
C ALA A 72 6.16 13.56 11.90
N ILE A 73 6.73 13.77 10.71
CA ILE A 73 7.71 14.85 10.48
C ILE A 73 7.09 16.21 10.80
N ILE A 74 5.85 16.45 10.34
CA ILE A 74 5.12 17.71 10.59
C ILE A 74 4.83 17.90 12.07
N MET A 75 4.40 16.85 12.78
CA MET A 75 4.16 16.91 14.23
C MET A 75 5.43 17.20 15.03
N LEU A 76 6.53 16.52 14.70
CA LEU A 76 7.78 16.61 15.44
C LEU A 76 8.58 17.87 15.11
N ARG A 77 8.50 18.35 13.86
CA ARG A 77 9.27 19.48 13.34
C ARG A 77 8.46 20.23 12.29
N PRO A 78 7.49 21.06 12.70
CA PRO A 78 6.70 21.84 11.76
C PRO A 78 7.63 22.70 10.89
N PRO A 79 7.49 22.65 9.55
CA PRO A 79 8.39 23.38 8.67
C PRO A 79 8.24 24.89 8.90
N HIS A 80 9.35 25.59 9.19
CA HIS A 80 9.34 27.04 9.37
C HIS A 80 9.45 27.77 8.02
N VAL A 81 10.09 27.13 7.04
CA VAL A 81 10.26 27.68 5.69
C VAL A 81 8.93 27.61 4.92
N PRO A 82 8.38 28.74 4.42
CA PRO A 82 7.10 28.78 3.72
C PRO A 82 6.99 27.81 2.53
N GLY A 83 8.09 27.60 1.80
CA GLY A 83 8.14 26.66 0.67
C GLY A 83 7.92 25.21 1.10
N LEU A 84 8.64 24.77 2.14
CA LEU A 84 8.51 23.42 2.69
C LEU A 84 7.14 23.20 3.34
N ARG A 85 6.54 24.23 3.96
CA ARG A 85 5.16 24.18 4.44
C ARG A 85 4.17 23.87 3.33
N THR A 86 4.31 24.57 2.22
CA THR A 86 3.42 24.40 1.06
C THR A 86 3.63 23.04 0.38
N LEU A 87 4.88 22.58 0.30
CA LEU A 87 5.21 21.24 -0.18
C LEU A 87 4.57 20.16 0.69
N ALA A 88 4.73 20.26 2.02
CA ALA A 88 4.12 19.36 2.99
C ALA A 88 2.58 19.39 2.94
N ALA A 89 1.99 20.56 2.71
CA ALA A 89 0.55 20.70 2.47
C ALA A 89 0.12 19.89 1.24
N GLY A 90 0.87 19.99 0.14
CA GLY A 90 0.63 19.19 -1.07
C GLY A 90 0.72 17.68 -0.81
N MET A 91 1.76 17.25 -0.09
CA MET A 91 1.93 15.84 0.28
C MET A 91 0.75 15.34 1.12
N LEU A 92 0.35 16.06 2.17
CA LEU A 92 -0.81 15.70 2.99
C LEU A 92 -2.12 15.67 2.19
N TRP A 93 -2.29 16.55 1.21
CA TRP A 93 -3.43 16.48 0.29
C TRP A 93 -3.39 15.22 -0.57
N GLY A 94 -2.21 14.82 -1.07
CA GLY A 94 -2.02 13.53 -1.73
C GLY A 94 -2.40 12.36 -0.82
N CYS A 95 -1.93 12.37 0.44
CA CYS A 95 -2.31 11.40 1.46
C CYS A 95 -3.84 11.37 1.66
N ALA A 96 -4.47 12.54 1.73
CA ALA A 96 -5.92 12.65 1.93
C ALA A 96 -6.70 12.04 0.77
N LEU A 97 -6.30 12.31 -0.48
CA LEU A 97 -6.94 11.73 -1.67
C LEU A 97 -6.83 10.21 -1.69
N ILE A 98 -5.65 9.66 -1.40
CA ILE A 98 -5.45 8.21 -1.32
C ILE A 98 -6.33 7.62 -0.19
N ALA A 99 -6.32 8.23 0.98
CA ALA A 99 -7.07 7.77 2.14
C ALA A 99 -8.59 7.84 1.92
N TYR A 100 -9.09 8.90 1.26
CA TYR A 100 -10.49 8.96 0.82
C TYR A 100 -10.82 7.89 -0.21
N GLY A 101 -9.93 7.63 -1.17
CA GLY A 101 -10.09 6.54 -2.15
C GLY A 101 -10.24 5.18 -1.48
N PHE A 102 -9.36 4.85 -0.54
CA PHE A 102 -9.47 3.62 0.26
C PHE A 102 -10.72 3.60 1.12
N GLY A 103 -11.07 4.69 1.80
CA GLY A 103 -12.27 4.77 2.62
C GLY A 103 -13.56 4.61 1.80
N LEU A 104 -13.60 5.16 0.59
CA LEU A 104 -14.73 5.00 -0.33
C LEU A 104 -14.83 3.56 -0.86
N ALA A 105 -13.70 2.95 -1.23
CA ALA A 105 -13.65 1.58 -1.72
C ALA A 105 -13.99 0.56 -0.62
N LEU A 106 -13.55 0.80 0.62
CA LEU A 106 -13.85 -0.04 1.78
C LEU A 106 -15.20 0.25 2.42
N GLY A 107 -15.80 1.41 2.15
CA GLY A 107 -17.05 1.87 2.77
C GLY A 107 -18.20 0.86 2.69
N PRO A 108 -18.53 0.32 1.50
CA PRO A 108 -19.60 -0.68 1.37
C PRO A 108 -19.36 -1.93 2.22
N PHE A 109 -18.13 -2.47 2.22
CA PHE A 109 -17.75 -3.64 3.03
C PHE A 109 -17.75 -3.32 4.52
N SER A 110 -17.39 -2.08 4.88
CA SER A 110 -17.39 -1.58 6.26
C SER A 110 -18.78 -1.51 6.85
N LEU A 111 -19.78 -1.06 6.08
CA LEU A 111 -21.17 -1.02 6.52
C LEU A 111 -21.68 -2.42 6.86
N VAL A 112 -21.38 -3.41 6.01
CA VAL A 112 -21.72 -4.81 6.28
C VAL A 112 -20.95 -5.31 7.52
N GLY A 113 -19.63 -5.09 7.59
CA GLY A 113 -18.81 -5.55 8.70
C GLY A 113 -19.19 -4.96 10.06
N ILE A 114 -19.70 -3.72 10.10
CA ILE A 114 -20.21 -3.08 11.33
C ILE A 114 -21.44 -3.83 11.84
N LEU A 115 -22.36 -4.22 10.94
CA LEU A 115 -23.62 -4.87 11.32
C LEU A 115 -23.42 -6.26 11.93
N PHE A 116 -22.35 -6.98 11.57
CA PHE A 116 -22.16 -8.37 11.98
C PHE A 116 -21.06 -8.61 13.01
N VAL A 117 -19.91 -7.92 12.92
CA VAL A 117 -18.69 -8.27 13.69
C VAL A 117 -18.03 -7.05 14.34
N GLY A 118 -18.47 -5.82 14.02
CA GLY A 118 -17.83 -4.57 14.46
C GLY A 118 -16.50 -4.26 13.76
N LEU A 119 -15.94 -5.20 12.99
CA LEU A 119 -14.70 -5.02 12.21
C LEU A 119 -14.82 -3.95 11.13
N GLY A 120 -16.03 -3.64 10.68
CA GLY A 120 -16.23 -2.60 9.67
C GLY A 120 -15.87 -1.18 10.14
N LEU A 121 -15.66 -0.96 11.45
CA LEU A 121 -15.09 0.31 11.94
C LEU A 121 -13.69 0.56 11.37
N LEU A 122 -12.92 -0.49 11.05
CA LEU A 122 -11.58 -0.36 10.49
C LEU A 122 -11.59 0.27 9.10
N GLY A 123 -12.61 0.03 8.26
CA GLY A 123 -12.64 0.64 6.93
C GLY A 123 -13.14 2.09 6.91
N ILE A 124 -13.63 2.62 8.06
CA ILE A 124 -13.90 4.05 8.24
C ILE A 124 -12.62 4.83 8.57
N ILE A 125 -11.62 4.18 9.18
CA ILE A 125 -10.33 4.81 9.55
C ILE A 125 -9.69 5.61 8.41
N PRO A 126 -9.48 5.04 7.19
CA PRO A 126 -8.84 5.80 6.11
C PRO A 126 -9.64 7.06 5.73
N PHE A 127 -10.97 7.05 5.83
CA PHE A 127 -11.78 8.24 5.59
C PHE A 127 -11.51 9.33 6.64
N LEU A 128 -11.48 8.97 7.93
CA LEU A 128 -11.19 9.90 9.03
C LEU A 128 -9.76 10.46 8.93
N ALA A 129 -8.80 9.62 8.55
CA ALA A 129 -7.42 10.04 8.29
C ALA A 129 -7.36 11.06 7.16
N GLY A 130 -8.11 10.84 6.07
CA GLY A 130 -8.23 11.79 4.97
C GLY A 130 -8.72 13.17 5.44
N VAL A 131 -9.71 13.21 6.33
CA VAL A 131 -10.21 14.47 6.91
C VAL A 131 -9.13 15.18 7.73
N ALA A 132 -8.39 14.43 8.56
CA ALA A 132 -7.29 14.99 9.35
C ALA A 132 -6.17 15.57 8.44
N TYR A 133 -5.71 14.79 7.46
CA TYR A 133 -4.68 15.23 6.51
C TYR A 133 -5.10 16.46 5.71
N HIS A 134 -6.35 16.51 5.25
CA HIS A 134 -6.89 17.65 4.52
C HIS A 134 -6.87 18.93 5.39
N ARG A 135 -7.35 18.86 6.64
CA ARG A 135 -7.38 20.01 7.56
C ARG A 135 -5.98 20.52 7.93
N VAL A 136 -5.06 19.61 8.22
CA VAL A 136 -3.66 19.97 8.51
C VAL A 136 -3.00 20.58 7.27
N GLY A 137 -3.22 20.00 6.08
CA GLY A 137 -2.73 20.53 4.81
C GLY A 137 -3.25 21.94 4.51
N LEU A 138 -4.54 22.22 4.75
CA LEU A 138 -5.12 23.56 4.58
C LEU A 138 -4.44 24.61 5.48
N ARG A 139 -4.10 24.26 6.72
CA ARG A 139 -3.40 25.18 7.63
C ARG A 139 -1.97 25.44 7.20
N LEU A 140 -1.25 24.42 6.72
CA LEU A 140 0.11 24.58 6.19
C LEU A 140 0.19 25.42 4.92
N MET A 141 -0.92 25.61 4.20
CA MET A 141 -0.98 26.53 3.05
C MET A 141 -1.06 28.01 3.44
N ARG A 142 -1.28 28.35 4.72
CA ARG A 142 -1.26 29.73 5.20
C ARG A 142 0.18 30.24 5.19
N GLY A 143 0.42 31.40 4.56
CA GLY A 143 1.75 32.01 4.49
C GLY A 143 1.92 33.00 3.34
N GLY A 144 3.00 33.79 3.42
CA GLY A 144 3.27 34.94 2.54
C GLY A 144 3.93 34.64 1.19
N LEU A 145 3.90 33.40 0.69
CA LEU A 145 4.51 33.11 -0.62
C LEU A 145 3.72 33.72 -1.80
N PRO A 146 4.41 34.11 -2.89
CA PRO A 146 3.77 34.45 -4.15
C PRO A 146 2.84 33.32 -4.64
N ARG A 147 1.67 33.68 -5.15
CA ARG A 147 0.61 32.72 -5.53
C ARG A 147 1.10 31.62 -6.47
N TRP A 148 1.94 31.95 -7.45
CA TRP A 148 2.45 31.00 -8.44
C TRP A 148 3.42 29.97 -7.81
N TYR A 149 4.35 30.43 -6.98
CA TYR A 149 5.34 29.58 -6.33
C TYR A 149 4.68 28.64 -5.31
N ARG A 150 3.67 29.16 -4.58
CA ARG A 150 2.82 28.35 -3.70
C ARG A 150 2.11 27.23 -4.46
N ARG A 151 1.49 27.54 -5.61
CA ARG A 151 0.84 26.51 -6.44
C ARG A 151 1.84 25.45 -6.91
N TRP A 152 3.02 25.86 -7.36
CA TRP A 152 4.06 24.93 -7.81
C TRP A 152 4.51 23.97 -6.70
N GLN A 153 4.86 24.50 -5.52
CA GLN A 153 5.26 23.66 -4.38
C GLN A 153 4.15 22.71 -3.94
N PHE A 154 2.91 23.18 -3.92
CA PHE A 154 1.76 22.34 -3.58
C PHE A 154 1.61 21.18 -4.57
N TRP A 155 1.61 21.46 -5.88
CA TRP A 155 1.50 20.42 -6.90
C TRP A 155 2.66 19.45 -6.88
N LEU A 156 3.89 19.93 -6.64
CA LEU A 156 5.06 19.07 -6.50
C LEU A 156 4.89 18.08 -5.34
N GLY A 157 4.44 18.55 -4.17
CA GLY A 157 4.21 17.68 -3.01
C GLY A 157 3.08 16.69 -3.23
N LEU A 158 1.97 17.14 -3.85
CA LEU A 158 0.84 16.29 -4.20
C LEU A 158 1.25 15.19 -5.18
N LEU A 159 1.95 15.56 -6.25
CA LEU A 159 2.43 14.60 -7.26
C LEU A 159 3.43 13.61 -6.66
N LEU A 160 4.35 14.07 -5.82
CA LEU A 160 5.31 13.19 -5.14
C LEU A 160 4.59 12.09 -4.34
N MET A 161 3.54 12.47 -3.61
CA MET A 161 2.80 11.54 -2.77
C MET A 161 1.88 10.59 -3.56
N LEU A 162 1.33 11.01 -4.70
CA LEU A 162 0.49 10.16 -5.55
C LEU A 162 1.33 9.24 -6.46
N VAL A 163 2.34 9.79 -7.13
CA VAL A 163 3.13 9.10 -8.14
C VAL A 163 4.13 8.13 -7.49
N GLY A 164 4.67 8.45 -6.31
CA GLY A 164 5.66 7.60 -5.64
C GLY A 164 5.16 6.17 -5.40
N PRO A 165 4.08 5.97 -4.61
CA PRO A 165 3.55 4.63 -4.34
C PRO A 165 3.06 3.90 -5.59
N LEU A 166 2.42 4.62 -6.53
CA LEU A 166 1.93 4.03 -7.77
C LEU A 166 3.08 3.59 -8.69
N GLY A 167 4.11 4.42 -8.84
CA GLY A 167 5.30 4.10 -9.63
C GLY A 167 6.05 2.92 -9.06
N ALA A 168 6.21 2.86 -7.73
CA ALA A 168 6.81 1.71 -7.05
C ALA A 168 6.01 0.42 -7.28
N GLN A 169 4.68 0.48 -7.20
CA GLN A 169 3.80 -0.66 -7.49
C GLN A 169 3.93 -1.15 -8.94
N LEU A 170 3.94 -0.25 -9.91
CA LEU A 170 4.07 -0.61 -11.32
C LEU A 170 5.44 -1.24 -11.63
N GLU A 171 6.50 -0.70 -11.04
CA GLU A 171 7.85 -1.20 -11.21
C GLU A 171 8.02 -2.58 -10.58
N THR A 172 7.49 -2.81 -9.37
CA THR A 172 7.55 -4.14 -8.74
C THR A 172 6.76 -5.17 -9.53
N THR A 173 5.56 -4.83 -10.02
CA THR A 173 4.77 -5.74 -10.88
C THR A 173 5.53 -6.09 -12.16
N ARG A 174 6.11 -5.11 -12.86
CA ARG A 174 6.90 -5.37 -14.07
C ARG A 174 8.09 -6.28 -13.82
N ARG A 175 8.81 -6.07 -12.71
CA ARG A 175 9.96 -6.91 -12.34
C ARG A 175 9.55 -8.35 -12.04
N LEU A 176 8.43 -8.53 -11.34
CA LEU A 176 7.86 -9.85 -11.06
C LEU A 176 7.44 -10.55 -12.36
N ASP A 177 6.69 -9.85 -13.23
CA ASP A 177 6.24 -10.40 -14.51
C ASP A 177 7.43 -10.82 -15.39
N THR A 178 8.46 -9.97 -15.48
CA THR A 178 9.67 -10.28 -16.26
C THR A 178 10.39 -11.50 -15.70
N ALA A 179 10.62 -11.55 -14.39
CA ALA A 179 11.31 -12.68 -13.75
C ALA A 179 10.51 -13.99 -13.90
N THR A 180 9.18 -13.93 -13.77
CA THR A 180 8.31 -15.08 -13.99
C THR A 180 8.35 -15.54 -15.45
N GLN A 181 8.31 -14.61 -16.42
CA GLN A 181 8.41 -14.95 -17.84
C GLN A 181 9.77 -15.57 -18.19
N GLN A 182 10.88 -15.12 -17.58
CA GLN A 182 12.21 -15.71 -17.78
C GLN A 182 12.27 -17.17 -17.31
N LEU A 183 11.64 -17.49 -16.18
CA LEU A 183 11.53 -18.87 -15.70
C LEU A 183 10.65 -19.72 -16.60
N ILE A 184 9.50 -19.20 -17.04
CA ILE A 184 8.60 -19.90 -17.95
C ILE A 184 9.25 -20.11 -19.34
N ALA A 185 10.12 -19.22 -19.78
CA ALA A 185 10.83 -19.36 -21.05
C ALA A 185 11.98 -20.38 -20.99
N GLY A 186 12.33 -20.90 -19.82
CA GLY A 186 13.35 -21.93 -19.65
C GLY A 186 14.78 -21.48 -19.97
N GLN A 187 15.09 -20.18 -19.88
CA GLN A 187 16.43 -19.66 -20.22
C GLN A 187 17.45 -19.95 -19.11
N PRO A 188 18.44 -20.85 -19.30
CA PRO A 188 19.32 -21.30 -18.21
C PRO A 188 20.21 -20.18 -17.65
N SER A 189 20.63 -19.24 -18.51
CA SER A 189 21.51 -18.13 -18.14
C SER A 189 20.86 -17.10 -17.22
N GLU A 190 19.53 -16.97 -17.26
CA GLU A 190 18.79 -15.94 -16.51
C GLU A 190 18.10 -16.51 -15.25
N ARG A 191 18.03 -17.84 -15.13
CA ARG A 191 17.33 -18.54 -14.04
C ARG A 191 17.72 -18.07 -12.65
N GLY A 192 19.02 -17.98 -12.36
CA GLY A 192 19.50 -17.57 -11.03
C GLY A 192 19.09 -16.14 -10.66
N ALA A 193 19.12 -15.22 -11.63
CA ALA A 193 18.70 -13.84 -11.43
C ALA A 193 17.18 -13.74 -11.20
N ALA A 194 16.39 -14.50 -11.98
CA ALA A 194 14.94 -14.55 -11.85
C ALA A 194 14.49 -15.12 -10.49
N ILE A 195 15.09 -16.22 -10.04
CA ILE A 195 14.83 -16.80 -8.71
C ILE A 195 15.18 -15.80 -7.61
N THR A 196 16.34 -15.14 -7.71
CA THR A 196 16.76 -14.14 -6.72
C THR A 196 15.78 -12.95 -6.66
N ALA A 197 15.33 -12.47 -7.82
CA ALA A 197 14.35 -11.39 -7.91
C ALA A 197 13.01 -11.78 -7.27
N LEU A 198 12.47 -12.96 -7.60
CA LEU A 198 11.21 -13.47 -7.05
C LEU A 198 11.31 -13.73 -5.54
N ARG A 199 12.42 -14.30 -5.07
CA ARG A 199 12.66 -14.54 -3.64
C ARG A 199 12.79 -13.24 -2.83
N SER A 200 13.29 -12.17 -3.45
CA SER A 200 13.35 -10.84 -2.80
C SER A 200 11.99 -10.20 -2.61
N ALA A 201 10.95 -10.68 -3.31
CA ALA A 201 9.59 -10.17 -3.23
C ALA A 201 8.81 -10.76 -2.03
N PHE A 202 9.36 -10.61 -0.83
CA PHE A 202 8.77 -11.10 0.43
C PHE A 202 7.36 -10.55 0.71
N TRP A 203 6.98 -9.45 0.05
CA TRP A 203 5.65 -8.83 0.15
C TRP A 203 4.58 -9.54 -0.70
N CYS A 204 5.00 -10.35 -1.69
CA CYS A 204 4.09 -11.08 -2.57
C CYS A 204 3.52 -12.29 -1.87
N SER A 205 2.22 -12.50 -2.04
CA SER A 205 1.57 -13.73 -1.61
C SER A 205 1.89 -14.88 -2.57
N LEU A 206 1.42 -16.09 -2.21
CA LEU A 206 1.51 -17.25 -3.10
C LEU A 206 0.79 -17.03 -4.44
N ALA A 207 -0.25 -16.18 -4.47
CA ALA A 207 -1.03 -15.89 -5.68
C ALA A 207 -0.20 -15.20 -6.77
N CYS A 208 0.83 -14.42 -6.38
CA CYS A 208 1.75 -13.80 -7.36
C CYS A 208 2.49 -14.83 -8.23
N TYR A 209 2.67 -16.05 -7.72
CA TYR A 209 3.39 -17.12 -8.39
C TYR A 209 2.46 -18.07 -9.15
N ASP A 210 1.15 -17.83 -9.15
CA ASP A 210 0.18 -18.67 -9.86
C ASP A 210 0.46 -18.78 -11.38
N PRO A 211 1.01 -17.77 -12.09
CA PRO A 211 1.43 -17.95 -13.48
C PRO A 211 2.47 -19.07 -13.68
N LEU A 212 3.37 -19.30 -12.71
CA LEU A 212 4.31 -20.44 -12.74
C LEU A 212 3.58 -21.77 -12.58
N VAL A 213 2.58 -21.82 -11.69
CA VAL A 213 1.74 -23.01 -11.45
C VAL A 213 0.97 -23.37 -12.72
N TRP A 214 0.39 -22.38 -13.39
CA TRP A 214 -0.31 -22.58 -14.66
C TRP A 214 0.62 -22.94 -15.82
N ALA A 215 1.86 -22.44 -15.82
CA ALA A 215 2.87 -22.87 -16.79
C ALA A 215 3.25 -24.34 -16.55
N TYR A 216 3.54 -24.73 -15.31
CA TYR A 216 3.85 -26.10 -14.92
C TYR A 216 2.73 -27.09 -15.27
N ALA A 217 1.46 -26.71 -15.05
CA ALA A 217 0.32 -27.55 -15.37
C ALA A 217 0.19 -27.84 -16.88
N ARG A 218 0.59 -26.87 -17.72
CA ARG A 218 0.54 -26.97 -19.18
C ARG A 218 1.81 -27.55 -19.81
N GLU A 219 2.90 -27.64 -19.05
CA GLU A 219 4.18 -28.12 -19.56
C GLU A 219 4.14 -29.64 -19.82
N VAL A 220 4.62 -30.02 -21.01
CA VAL A 220 4.67 -31.39 -21.50
C VAL A 220 6.08 -31.98 -21.36
N ASP A 221 7.12 -31.15 -21.53
CA ASP A 221 8.50 -31.60 -21.34
C ASP A 221 8.77 -31.89 -19.86
N ALA A 222 9.10 -33.14 -19.55
CA ALA A 222 9.39 -33.59 -18.20
C ALA A 222 10.58 -32.84 -17.56
N THR A 223 11.58 -32.47 -18.36
CA THR A 223 12.77 -31.75 -17.86
C THR A 223 12.39 -30.34 -17.44
N HIS A 224 11.76 -29.59 -18.35
CA HIS A 224 11.31 -28.23 -18.06
C HIS A 224 10.26 -28.19 -16.93
N LYS A 225 9.40 -29.20 -16.86
CA LYS A 225 8.42 -29.35 -15.76
C LYS A 225 9.09 -29.52 -14.40
N LEU A 226 10.13 -30.34 -14.31
CA LEU A 226 10.93 -30.51 -13.08
C LEU A 226 11.72 -29.23 -12.72
N ASP A 227 12.16 -28.49 -13.74
CA ASP A 227 12.81 -27.19 -13.55
C ASP A 227 11.85 -26.14 -12.98
N LEU A 228 10.63 -26.03 -13.50
CA LEU A 228 9.60 -25.15 -12.95
C LEU A 228 9.22 -25.53 -11.52
N ALA A 229 9.06 -26.83 -11.23
CA ALA A 229 8.76 -27.30 -9.89
C ALA A 229 9.86 -26.96 -8.88
N SER A 230 11.12 -27.21 -9.24
CA SER A 230 12.27 -26.89 -8.38
C SER A 230 12.43 -25.39 -8.16
N ALA A 231 12.25 -24.56 -9.21
CA ALA A 231 12.27 -23.11 -9.08
C ALA A 231 11.16 -22.60 -8.15
N TYR A 232 9.93 -23.10 -8.29
CA TYR A 232 8.81 -22.73 -7.43
C TYR A 232 9.07 -23.11 -5.96
N GLN A 233 9.59 -24.31 -5.72
CA GLN A 233 9.94 -24.77 -4.38
C GLN A 233 11.07 -23.94 -3.77
N GLU A 234 12.06 -23.53 -4.57
CA GLU A 234 13.15 -22.66 -4.11
C GLU A 234 12.66 -21.25 -3.73
N ILE A 235 11.70 -20.70 -4.47
CA ILE A 235 11.13 -19.36 -4.23
C ILE A 235 10.20 -19.37 -3.01
N THR A 236 9.31 -20.36 -2.90
CA THR A 236 8.19 -20.36 -1.95
C THR A 236 8.36 -21.29 -0.75
N GLY A 237 9.26 -22.27 -0.85
CA GLY A 237 9.36 -23.38 0.10
C GLY A 237 8.25 -24.43 0.00
N GLN A 238 7.29 -24.28 -0.94
CA GLN A 238 6.15 -25.19 -1.11
C GLN A 238 6.24 -26.01 -2.41
N SER A 239 5.61 -27.19 -2.43
CA SER A 239 5.48 -27.97 -3.67
C SER A 239 4.48 -27.30 -4.62
N ILE A 240 4.86 -27.19 -5.90
CA ILE A 240 4.00 -26.65 -6.96
C ILE A 240 2.73 -27.50 -7.16
N ASP A 241 2.80 -28.82 -6.91
CA ASP A 241 1.66 -29.72 -7.04
C ASP A 241 0.61 -29.47 -5.95
N ILE A 242 1.06 -29.15 -4.73
CA ILE A 242 0.16 -28.78 -3.62
C ILE A 242 -0.59 -27.49 -3.97
N ARG A 243 0.12 -26.50 -4.49
CA ARG A 243 -0.50 -25.24 -4.92
C ARG A 243 -1.47 -25.46 -6.08
N LEU A 244 -1.10 -26.28 -7.07
CA LEU A 244 -1.98 -26.63 -8.19
C LEU A 244 -3.28 -27.29 -7.72
N ALA A 245 -3.20 -28.20 -6.75
CA ALA A 245 -4.37 -28.85 -6.16
C ALA A 245 -5.28 -27.85 -5.40
N GLN A 246 -4.70 -26.85 -4.73
CA GLN A 246 -5.48 -25.81 -4.06
C GLN A 246 -6.26 -24.95 -5.06
N ILE A 247 -5.60 -24.49 -6.12
CA ILE A 247 -6.22 -23.62 -7.13
C ILE A 247 -7.22 -24.37 -8.02
N SER A 248 -7.07 -25.69 -8.20
CA SER A 248 -8.04 -26.50 -8.96
C SER A 248 -9.28 -26.88 -8.15
N SER A 249 -9.23 -26.73 -6.83
CA SER A 249 -10.35 -27.02 -5.92
C SER A 249 -11.24 -25.81 -5.62
N SER A 250 -10.77 -24.60 -5.94
CA SER A 250 -11.49 -23.33 -5.84
C SER A 250 -12.27 -23.03 -7.13
#